data_AF-A0A969IS09-F1
#
_entry.id   AF-A0A969IS09-F1
#
_cell.length_a   1.000
_cell.length_b   1.000
_cell.length_c   1.000
_cell.angle_alpha   90.00
_cell.angle_beta   90.00
_cell.angle_gamma   90.00
#
_symmetry.space_group_name_H-M   'P 1'
#
loop_
_entity.id
_entity.type
_entity.pdbx_description
1 polymer ?
#
loop_
_entity_poly.entity_id
_entity_poly.type
_entity_poly.pdbx_seq_one_letter_code
_entity_poly.pdbx_strand_id
1 'polypeptide(L)'
;RGNRAGKRWLLRFDDGQICSVPPQWTDAGTPDLEVVAGSGRALCCLTDLLELSELVAHLMSEKRVVGAKMRKGKYAANVRRKTPQSPWGLR
;
A
#
# COMPACT_ATOMS: atom_id res chain seq x y z
N ARG A 1 -8.93 -27.37 13.15
CA ARG A 1 -10.16 -26.54 13.26
C ARG A 1 -10.33 -25.83 11.92
N GLY A 2 -11.25 -26.30 11.08
CA GLY A 2 -11.45 -25.78 9.73
C GLY A 2 -12.38 -24.56 9.71
N ASN A 3 -12.11 -23.67 8.77
CA ASN A 3 -12.94 -22.55 8.38
C ASN A 3 -14.38 -23.04 8.07
N ARG A 4 -15.34 -22.86 9.00
CA ARG A 4 -16.78 -23.13 8.77
C ARG A 4 -17.48 -22.08 7.91
N ALA A 5 -16.80 -21.01 7.53
CA ALA A 5 -17.30 -19.89 6.75
C ALA A 5 -16.37 -19.66 5.54
N GLY A 6 -16.49 -20.48 4.49
CA GLY A 6 -15.74 -20.35 3.23
C GLY A 6 -15.91 -19.01 2.48
N LYS A 7 -16.36 -17.95 3.15
CA LYS A 7 -16.61 -16.60 2.67
C LYS A 7 -15.63 -15.55 3.22
N ARG A 8 -14.77 -15.87 4.20
CA ARG A 8 -13.90 -14.90 4.86
C ARG A 8 -12.43 -15.31 4.78
N TRP A 9 -11.62 -14.50 4.12
CA TRP A 9 -10.18 -14.66 4.02
C TRP A 9 -9.51 -14.30 5.35
N LEU A 10 -8.48 -15.06 5.73
CA LEU A 10 -7.71 -14.84 6.96
C LEU A 10 -6.25 -14.60 6.58
N LEU A 11 -5.68 -13.51 7.09
CA LEU A 11 -4.26 -13.19 6.95
C LEU A 11 -3.55 -13.55 8.25
N ARG A 12 -2.42 -14.27 8.15
CA ARG A 12 -1.56 -14.60 9.28
C ARG A 12 -0.27 -13.80 9.17
N PHE A 13 0.10 -13.13 10.26
CA PHE A 13 1.34 -12.38 10.40
C PHE A 13 2.46 -13.28 10.96
N ASP A 14 3.72 -12.86 10.80
CA ASP A 14 4.90 -13.62 11.25
C ASP A 14 4.95 -13.81 12.78
N ASP A 15 4.34 -12.90 13.53
CA ASP A 15 4.15 -12.98 14.98
C ASP A 15 3.01 -13.94 15.40
N GLY A 16 2.38 -14.59 14.43
CA GLY A 16 1.30 -15.55 14.65
C GLY A 16 -0.09 -14.91 14.80
N GLN A 17 -0.22 -13.58 14.73
CA GLN A 17 -1.53 -12.94 14.73
C GLN A 17 -2.33 -13.33 13.48
N ILE A 18 -3.64 -13.53 13.65
CA ILE A 18 -4.56 -13.85 12.55
C ILE A 18 -5.64 -12.79 12.51
N CYS A 19 -5.77 -12.13 11.35
CA CYS A 19 -6.75 -11.08 11.12
C CYS A 19 -7.69 -11.47 9.97
N SER A 20 -8.95 -11.08 10.06
CA SER A 20 -9.88 -11.21 8.94
C SER A 20 -9.58 -10.17 7.88
N VAL A 21 -9.48 -10.60 6.62
CA VAL A 21 -9.33 -9.69 5.48
C VAL A 21 -10.72 -9.30 4.97
N PRO A 22 -11.02 -7.99 4.88
CA PRO A 22 -12.24 -7.51 4.24
C PRO A 22 -12.30 -7.97 2.77
N PRO A 23 -13.46 -8.45 2.28
CA PRO A 23 -13.60 -8.90 0.88
C PRO A 23 -13.21 -7.83 -0.15
N GLN A 24 -13.48 -6.55 0.14
CA GLN A 24 -13.11 -5.41 -0.73
C GLN A 24 -11.60 -5.21 -0.94
N TRP A 25 -10.76 -5.87 -0.14
CA TRP A 25 -9.30 -5.88 -0.31
C TRP A 25 -8.80 -7.11 -1.07
N THR A 26 -9.72 -7.92 -1.59
CA THR A 26 -9.45 -9.14 -2.35
C THR A 26 -10.29 -9.13 -3.63
N ASP A 27 -9.96 -9.99 -4.58
CA ASP A 27 -10.76 -10.17 -5.81
C ASP A 27 -12.16 -10.77 -5.55
N ALA A 28 -12.47 -11.11 -4.30
CA ALA A 28 -13.79 -11.59 -3.89
C ALA A 28 -14.80 -10.45 -3.65
N GLY A 29 -14.36 -9.19 -3.63
CA GLY A 29 -15.25 -8.03 -3.58
C GLY A 29 -15.88 -7.76 -4.94
N THR A 30 -17.14 -7.29 -4.94
CA THR A 30 -17.75 -6.76 -6.18
C THR A 30 -16.92 -5.57 -6.64
N PRO A 31 -16.42 -5.55 -7.89
CA PRO A 31 -15.68 -4.41 -8.41
C PRO A 31 -16.57 -3.17 -8.37
N ASP A 32 -15.98 -2.04 -8.01
CA ASP A 32 -16.69 -0.78 -7.92
C ASP A 32 -17.36 -0.45 -9.26
N LEU A 33 -18.59 0.05 -9.22
CA LEU A 33 -19.43 0.25 -10.40
C LEU A 33 -18.75 1.20 -11.39
N GLU A 34 -18.03 2.20 -10.88
CA GLU A 34 -17.28 3.16 -11.68
C GLU A 34 -16.07 2.52 -12.38
N VAL A 35 -15.43 1.53 -11.76
CA VAL A 35 -14.33 0.75 -12.35
C VAL A 35 -14.85 -0.21 -13.42
N VAL A 36 -16.01 -0.83 -13.19
CA VAL A 36 -16.67 -1.70 -14.17
C VAL A 36 -17.14 -0.87 -15.36
N ALA A 37 -17.79 0.27 -15.13
CA ALA A 37 -18.22 1.20 -16.17
C ALA A 37 -17.04 1.74 -16.97
N GLY A 38 -15.89 1.96 -16.32
CA GLY A 38 -14.65 2.36 -16.96
C GLY A 38 -13.88 1.24 -17.69
N SER A 39 -14.41 0.02 -17.75
CA SER A 39 -13.73 -1.16 -18.32
C SER A 39 -12.34 -1.39 -17.69
N GLY A 40 -12.23 -1.27 -16.37
CA GLY A 40 -10.97 -1.42 -15.63
C GLY A 40 -10.12 -0.15 -15.57
N ARG A 41 -10.60 0.98 -16.13
CA ARG A 41 -10.05 2.30 -15.86
C ARG A 41 -10.87 2.95 -14.74
N ALA A 42 -10.20 3.55 -13.76
CA ALA A 42 -10.87 4.42 -12.82
C ALA A 42 -11.50 5.58 -13.60
N LEU A 43 -12.82 5.67 -13.61
CA LEU A 43 -13.51 6.85 -14.12
C LEU A 43 -13.35 7.94 -13.08
N CYS A 44 -12.38 8.84 -13.28
CA CYS A 44 -12.31 10.04 -12.45
C CYS A 44 -13.57 10.87 -12.73
N CYS A 45 -14.41 11.03 -11.73
CA CYS A 45 -15.52 11.98 -11.83
C CYS A 45 -14.96 13.42 -11.83
N LEU A 46 -15.77 14.39 -12.24
CA LEU A 46 -15.34 15.79 -12.29
C LEU A 46 -14.84 16.28 -10.93
N THR A 47 -15.43 15.81 -9.83
CA THR A 47 -15.00 16.13 -8.47
C THR A 47 -13.61 15.58 -8.16
N ASP A 48 -13.28 14.35 -8.55
CA ASP A 48 -11.93 13.79 -8.36
C ASP A 48 -10.87 14.62 -9.09
N LEU A 49 -11.20 15.10 -10.30
CA LEU A 49 -10.29 15.93 -11.09
C LEU A 49 -10.05 17.30 -10.44
N LEU A 50 -11.09 17.88 -9.82
CA LEU A 50 -10.98 19.14 -9.09
C LEU A 50 -10.16 18.96 -7.82
N GLU A 51 -10.42 17.94 -7.01
CA GLU A 51 -9.64 17.63 -5.80
C GLU A 51 -8.17 17.34 -6.12
N LEU A 52 -7.92 16.58 -7.19
CA LEU A 52 -6.56 16.32 -7.66
C LEU A 52 -5.85 17.62 -8.07
N SER A 53 -6.54 18.54 -8.74
CA SER A 53 -5.98 19.82 -9.14
C SER A 53 -5.60 20.70 -7.95
N GLU A 54 -6.42 20.70 -6.90
CA GLU A 54 -6.16 21.44 -5.67
C GLU A 54 -4.97 20.87 -4.91
N LEU A 55 -4.89 19.53 -4.79
CA LEU A 55 -3.75 18.85 -4.20
C LEU A 55 -2.44 19.18 -4.93
N VAL A 56 -2.45 19.15 -6.26
CA VAL A 56 -1.26 19.49 -7.06
C VAL A 56 -0.85 20.94 -6.84
N ALA A 57 -1.81 21.87 -6.83
CA ALA A 57 -1.53 23.28 -6.54
C ALA A 57 -0.90 23.44 -5.15
N HIS A 58 -1.43 22.74 -4.14
CA HIS A 58 -0.90 22.75 -2.78
C HIS A 58 0.55 22.26 -2.73
N LEU A 59 0.84 21.07 -3.28
CA LEU A 59 2.20 20.50 -3.31
C LEU A 59 3.21 21.38 -4.06
N MET A 60 2.76 22.06 -5.11
CA MET A 60 3.59 22.99 -5.88
C MET A 60 3.87 24.28 -5.10
N SER A 61 2.90 24.77 -4.33
CA SER A 61 3.11 25.91 -3.42
C SER A 61 4.02 25.56 -2.24
N GLU A 62 3.86 24.36 -1.66
CA GLU A 62 4.68 23.89 -0.54
C GLU A 62 6.15 23.73 -0.93
N LYS A 63 6.41 23.25 -2.16
CA LYS A 63 7.76 23.22 -2.76
C LYS A 63 8.44 24.59 -2.85
N ARG A 64 7.67 25.69 -2.92
CA ARG A 64 8.21 27.05 -2.98
C ARG A 64 8.50 27.63 -1.59
N VAL A 65 7.75 27.21 -0.57
CA VAL A 65 7.89 27.69 0.81
C VAL A 65 8.98 26.92 1.56
N VAL A 66 9.14 25.61 1.31
CA VAL A 66 10.24 24.83 1.87
C VAL A 66 11.47 25.01 0.99
N GLY A 67 12.20 26.10 1.23
CA GLY A 67 13.53 26.33 0.68
C GLY A 67 14.33 25.02 0.69
N ALA A 68 14.91 24.68 -0.47
CA ALA A 68 15.52 23.40 -0.78
C ALA A 68 16.26 22.77 0.41
N LYS A 69 15.58 21.92 1.17
CA LYS A 69 16.22 21.13 2.23
C LYS A 69 17.19 20.22 1.49
N MET A 70 18.49 20.51 1.64
CA MET A 70 19.56 19.84 0.91
C MET A 70 19.34 18.33 1.03
N ARG A 71 19.03 17.68 -0.10
CA ARG A 71 18.76 16.24 -0.10
C ARG A 71 20.02 15.56 0.40
N LYS A 72 19.93 14.91 1.57
CA LYS A 72 21.04 14.13 2.14
C LYS A 72 21.46 13.10 1.08
N GLY A 73 22.72 13.16 0.65
CA GLY A 73 23.24 12.27 -0.39
C GLY A 73 22.96 10.81 -0.04
N LYS A 74 22.64 10.00 -1.06
CA LYS A 74 22.41 8.56 -0.91
C LYS A 74 23.74 7.85 -0.63
N TYR A 75 24.24 7.95 0.61
CA TYR A 75 25.43 7.24 1.03
C TYR A 75 25.06 5.83 1.47
N ALA A 76 24.92 4.92 0.49
CA ALA A 76 24.63 3.50 0.70
C ALA A 76 25.89 2.65 0.95
N ALA A 77 27.05 3.27 1.17
CA ALA A 77 28.33 2.54 1.25
C ALA A 77 28.49 1.68 2.51
N ASN A 78 27.63 1.83 3.52
CA ASN A 78 27.77 1.14 4.82
C ASN A 78 26.57 0.26 5.19
N VAL A 79 25.86 -0.31 4.21
CA VAL A 79 24.87 -1.36 4.50
C VAL A 79 25.63 -2.65 4.81
N ARG A 80 25.89 -2.91 6.09
CA ARG A 80 26.37 -4.22 6.54
C ARG A 80 25.32 -5.26 6.16
N ARG A 81 25.76 -6.29 5.44
CA ARG A 81 24.95 -7.45 5.09
C ARG A 81 24.44 -8.07 6.40
N LYS A 82 23.14 -7.91 6.69
CA LYS A 82 22.49 -8.68 7.75
C LYS A 82 22.27 -10.08 7.19
N THR A 83 23.21 -10.98 7.43
CA THR A 83 22.97 -12.40 7.20
C THR A 83 21.90 -12.84 8.21
N PRO A 84 20.75 -13.36 7.77
CA PRO A 84 19.82 -13.99 8.70
C PRO A 84 20.57 -15.14 9.37
N GLN A 85 20.74 -15.05 10.69
CA GLN A 85 21.25 -16.16 11.47
C GLN A 85 20.21 -17.27 11.36
N SER A 86 20.57 -18.38 10.72
CA SER A 86 19.73 -19.58 10.74
C SER A 86 19.57 -20.01 12.20
N PRO A 87 18.34 -20.09 12.75
CA PRO A 87 18.13 -20.62 14.08
C PRO A 87 18.34 -22.14 14.13
N TRP A 88 18.53 -22.79 12.98
CA TRP A 88 18.77 -24.23 12.85
C TRP A 88 20.24 -24.47 12.55
N GLY A 89 21.07 -24.41 13.58
CA GLY A 89 22.38 -25.04 13.57
C GLY A 89 22.21 -26.53 13.82
N LEU A 90 22.35 -27.35 12.78
CA LEU A 90 22.52 -28.79 12.91
C LEU A 90 23.94 -29.07 13.41
N ARG A 91 24.06 -29.42 14.68
CA ARG A 91 25.05 -30.38 15.21
C ARG A 91 24.62 -30.90 16.56
#